data_AF-A0A1F2XEC9-F1
#
_entry.id   AF-A0A1F2XEC9-F1
#
_cell.length_a   1.000
_cell.length_b   1.000
_cell.length_c   1.000
_cell.angle_alpha   90.00
_cell.angle_beta   90.00
_cell.angle_gamma   90.00
#
_symmetry.space_group_name_H-M   'P 1'
#
loop_
_entity.id
_entity.type
_entity.pdbx_description
1 polymer ?
#
loop_
_entity_poly.entity_id
_entity_poly.type
_entity_poly.pdbx_seq_one_letter_code
_entity_poly.pdbx_strand_id
1 'polypeptide(L)' 'MGTEGEHLPDTHLKFSARFPALAEANAAATEATMAGGPLDERTCQLIKIGISLGGGLDSALKSHVRRALRADGPGGA' A
#
# COMPACT_ATOMS: atom_id res chain seq x y z
N MET A 1 21.85 -5.55 0.16
CA MET A 1 21.34 -4.58 -0.84
C MET A 1 19.84 -4.82 -0.90
N GLY A 2 19.07 -4.13 -0.06
CA GLY A 2 17.71 -4.55 0.31
C GLY A 2 16.68 -4.22 -0.76
N THR A 3 15.95 -5.23 -1.21
CA THR A 3 14.78 -5.06 -2.08
C THR A 3 13.56 -4.93 -1.17
N GLU A 4 12.74 -3.88 -1.27
CA GLU A 4 11.59 -3.67 -0.35
C GLU A 4 10.38 -4.59 -0.65
N GLY A 5 10.65 -5.89 -0.83
CA GLY A 5 9.77 -6.98 -0.43
C GLY A 5 10.29 -7.70 0.83
N GLU A 6 11.40 -7.26 1.42
CA GLU A 6 12.24 -8.11 2.28
C GLU A 6 11.95 -8.03 3.79
N HIS A 7 10.96 -7.23 4.23
CA HIS A 7 10.33 -7.47 5.54
C HIS A 7 8.94 -6.82 5.64
N LEU A 8 7.89 -7.63 5.46
CA LEU A 8 6.57 -7.23 5.94
C LEU A 8 6.64 -6.99 7.45
N PRO A 9 5.90 -6.02 8.01
CA PRO A 9 5.87 -5.84 9.46
C PRO A 9 5.45 -7.14 10.15
N ASP A 10 6.11 -7.50 11.25
CA ASP A 10 5.80 -8.72 12.00
C ASP A 10 4.32 -8.84 12.35
N THR A 11 3.66 -7.71 12.65
CA THR A 11 2.23 -7.66 12.92
C THR A 11 1.40 -8.11 11.71
N HIS A 12 1.80 -7.73 10.49
CA HIS A 12 1.15 -8.17 9.26
C HIS A 12 1.34 -9.68 9.04
N LEU A 13 2.57 -10.18 9.24
CA LEU A 13 2.87 -11.61 9.10
C LEU A 13 2.06 -12.45 10.11
N LYS A 14 2.05 -12.04 11.37
CA LYS A 14 1.27 -12.69 12.44
C LYS A 14 -0.24 -12.64 12.16
N PHE A 15 -0.76 -11.51 11.68
CA PHE A 15 -2.16 -11.38 11.30
C PHE A 15 -2.52 -12.33 10.16
N SER A 16 -1.72 -12.36 9.10
CA SER A 16 -1.96 -13.19 7.91
C SER A 16 -1.91 -14.68 8.26
N ALA A 17 -0.96 -15.09 9.11
CA ALA A 17 -0.88 -16.47 9.60
C ALA A 17 -2.08 -16.86 10.48
N ARG A 18 -2.58 -15.93 11.29
CA ARG A 18 -3.72 -16.17 12.19
C ARG A 18 -5.08 -16.15 11.46
N PHE A 19 -5.21 -15.34 10.42
CA PHE A 19 -6.48 -15.12 9.70
C PHE A 19 -6.30 -15.16 8.17
N PRO A 20 -5.93 -16.31 7.60
CA PRO A 20 -5.55 -16.41 6.19
C PRO A 20 -6.68 -16.01 5.24
N ALA A 21 -7.91 -16.48 5.48
CA ALA A 21 -9.05 -16.14 4.62
C ALA A 21 -9.38 -14.64 4.62
N LEU A 22 -9.17 -13.95 5.75
CA LEU A 22 -9.40 -12.50 5.83
C LEU A 22 -8.30 -11.73 5.11
N ALA A 23 -7.04 -12.17 5.24
CA ALA A 23 -5.93 -11.59 4.51
C ALA A 23 -6.12 -11.74 2.99
N GLU A 24 -6.54 -12.92 2.53
CA GLU A 24 -6.84 -13.20 1.13
C GLU A 24 -7.99 -12.33 0.61
N ALA A 25 -9.12 -12.26 1.34
CA ALA A 25 -10.25 -11.42 0.95
C ALA A 25 -9.87 -9.94 0.86
N ASN A 26 -9.06 -9.43 1.80
CA ASN A 26 -8.58 -8.05 1.77
C ASN A 26 -7.63 -7.79 0.58
N ALA A 27 -6.76 -8.75 0.26
CA ALA A 27 -5.88 -8.67 -0.91
C ALA A 27 -6.69 -8.65 -2.21
N ALA A 28 -7.67 -9.55 -2.37
CA ALA A 28 -8.55 -9.61 -3.53
C ALA A 28 -9.35 -8.32 -3.72
N ALA A 29 -9.89 -7.73 -2.65
CA ALA A 29 -10.59 -6.44 -2.70
C ALA A 29 -9.66 -5.30 -3.16
N THR A 30 -8.42 -5.31 -2.68
CA THR A 30 -7.40 -4.33 -3.08
C THR A 30 -7.08 -4.46 -4.57
N GLU A 31 -6.85 -5.69 -5.05
CA GLU A 31 -6.56 -5.97 -6.45
C GLU A 31 -7.71 -5.54 -7.37
N ALA A 32 -8.94 -5.94 -7.05
CA ALA A 32 -10.12 -5.56 -7.82
C ALA A 32 -10.29 -4.03 -7.94
N THR A 33 -9.98 -3.29 -6.87
CA THR A 33 -10.04 -1.82 -6.86
C THR A 33 -8.95 -1.20 -7.73
N MET A 34 -7.74 -1.77 -7.73
CA MET A 34 -6.62 -1.27 -8.53
C MET A 34 -6.77 -1.60 -10.03
N ALA A 35 -7.40 -2.73 -10.36
CA ALA A 35 -7.58 -3.15 -11.75
C ALA A 35 -8.76 -2.44 -12.47
N GLY A 36 -9.73 -1.92 -11.72
CA GLY A 36 -11.01 -1.48 -12.27
C GLY A 36 -11.14 0.01 -12.66
N GLY A 37 -10.13 0.86 -12.40
CA GLY A 37 -10.29 2.32 -12.45
C GLY A 37 -9.39 3.04 -13.47
N PRO A 38 -9.74 4.27 -13.90
CA PRO A 38 -8.94 5.08 -14.83
C PRO A 38 -7.72 5.76 -14.17
N LEU A 39 -7.45 5.48 -12.89
CA LEU A 39 -6.43 6.17 -12.11
C LEU A 39 -5.11 5.41 -12.18
N ASP A 40 -4.01 6.14 -12.41
CA ASP A 40 -2.68 5.57 -12.32
C ASP A 40 -2.27 5.23 -10.86
N GLU A 41 -1.20 4.44 -10.71
CA GLU A 41 -0.76 4.00 -9.39
C GLU A 41 -0.38 5.19 -8.50
N ARG A 42 0.26 6.22 -9.06
CA ARG A 42 0.65 7.43 -8.32
C ARG A 42 -0.57 8.13 -7.72
N THR A 43 -1.59 8.39 -8.54
CA THR A 43 -2.83 9.03 -8.13
C THR A 43 -3.52 8.21 -7.04
N CYS A 44 -3.54 6.89 -7.18
CA CYS A 44 -4.04 6.00 -6.14
C CYS A 44 -3.26 6.13 -4.82
N GLN A 45 -1.93 6.24 -4.85
CA GLN A 45 -1.13 6.45 -3.63
C GLN A 45 -1.38 7.82 -3.01
N LEU A 46 -1.51 8.88 -3.79
CA LEU A 46 -1.82 10.24 -3.29
C LEU A 46 -3.18 10.29 -2.59
N ILE A 47 -4.20 9.61 -3.13
CA ILE A 47 -5.51 9.47 -2.48
C ILE A 47 -5.36 8.73 -1.13
N LYS A 48 -4.61 7.62 -1.10
CA LYS A 48 -4.38 6.83 0.12
C LYS A 48 -3.58 7.62 1.18
N ILE A 49 -2.68 8.51 0.77
CA ILE A 49 -1.99 9.46 1.64
C ILE A 49 -2.99 10.40 2.31
N GLY A 50 -3.91 11.00 1.54
CA GLY A 50 -4.96 11.88 2.07
C GLY A 50 -5.86 11.18 3.08
N ILE A 51 -6.29 9.95 2.78
CA ILE A 51 -7.09 9.11 3.71
C ILE A 51 -6.30 8.82 4.99
N SER A 52 -5.04 8.40 4.87
CA SER A 52 -4.20 8.05 6.02
C SER A 52 -3.93 9.26 6.91
N LEU A 53 -3.70 10.43 6.31
CA LEU A 53 -3.49 11.68 7.03
C LEU A 53 -4.76 12.07 7.80
N GLY A 54 -5.92 12.07 7.13
CA GLY A 54 -7.20 12.41 7.77
C GLY A 54 -7.60 11.43 8.89
N GLY A 55 -7.16 10.17 8.79
CA GLY A 55 -7.39 9.15 9.81
C GLY A 55 -6.32 9.04 10.90
N GLY A 56 -5.24 9.82 10.86
CA GLY A 56 -4.14 9.71 11.82
C GLY A 56 -3.37 8.39 11.76
N LEU A 57 -3.28 7.78 10.56
CA LEU A 57 -2.72 6.45 10.34
C LEU A 57 -1.25 6.52 9.91
N ASP A 58 -0.35 6.92 10.81
CA ASP A 58 1.07 7.19 10.53
C ASP A 58 1.82 6.09 9.77
N SER A 59 1.63 4.83 10.16
CA SER A 59 2.30 3.69 9.53
C SER A 59 1.84 3.51 8.08
N ALA A 60 0.54 3.68 7.82
CA ALA A 60 -0.03 3.62 6.48
C ALA A 60 0.41 4.82 5.63
N LEU A 61 0.37 6.02 6.22
CA LEU A 61 0.83 7.25 5.59
C LEU A 61 2.27 7.10 5.07
N LYS A 62 3.20 6.68 5.93
CA LYS A 62 4.61 6.47 5.56
C LYS A 62 4.76 5.41 4.45
N SER A 63 3.95 4.35 4.50
CA SER A 63 3.95 3.31 3.46
C SER A 63 3.53 3.85 2.10
N HIS A 64 2.42 4.61 2.04
CA HIS A 64 1.91 5.16 0.79
C HIS A 64 2.80 6.27 0.22
N VAL A 65 3.45 7.09 1.07
CA VAL A 65 4.46 8.07 0.62
C VAL A 65 5.61 7.38 -0.11
N ARG A 66 6.19 6.30 0.45
CA ARG A 66 7.28 5.57 -0.24
C ARG A 66 6.83 4.98 -1.57
N ARG A 67 5.59 4.50 -1.67
CA ARG A 67 5.03 3.94 -2.91
C ARG A 67 4.78 5.03 -3.96
N ALA A 68 4.26 6.19 -3.56
CA ALA A 68 4.07 7.33 -4.46
C ALA A 68 5.39 7.80 -5.07
N LEU A 69 6.44 7.93 -4.24
CA LEU A 69 7.78 8.33 -4.70
C LEU A 69 8.40 7.33 -5.70
N ARG A 70 8.04 6.05 -5.62
CA ARG A 70 8.50 5.04 -6.58
C ARG A 70 7.75 5.06 -7.90
N ALA A 71 6.46 5.36 -7.85
CA ALA A 71 5.63 5.49 -9.04
C ALA A 71 6.12 6.63 -9.96
N ASP A 72 6.86 7.60 -9.42
CA ASP A 72 7.42 8.73 -10.16
C ASP A 72 8.73 8.42 -10.91
N GLY A 73 9.33 7.24 -10.73
CA GLY A 73 10.62 6.86 -11.34
C GLY A 73 11.81 7.74 -10.92
N PRO A 74 13.04 7.45 -11.36
CA PRO A 74 14.18 8.34 -11.14
C PRO A 74 14.09 9.53 -12.11
N GLY A 75 13.26 10.53 -11.78
CA GLY A 75 13.12 11.74 -12.60
C GLY A 75 11.74 12.39 -12.60
N GLY A 76 10.99 12.32 -11.50
CA GLY A 76 9.75 13.06 -11.35
C GLY A 76 10.00 14.57 -11.25
N ALA A 77 10.17 15.23 -12.41
CA ALA A 77 10.49 16.65 -12.63
C ALA A 77 11.85 17.16 -12.11
#